data_AF-A0A7Y3DSC5-F1
#
_entry.id   AF-A0A7Y3DSC5-F1
#
_cell.length_a   1.000
_cell.length_b   1.000
_cell.length_c   1.000
_cell.angle_alpha   90.00
_cell.angle_beta   90.00
_cell.angle_gamma   90.00
#
_symmetry.space_group_name_H-M   'P 1'
#
loop_
_entity.id
_entity.type
_entity.pdbx_description
1 polymer ?
#
loop_
_entity_poly.entity_id
_entity_poly.type
_entity_poly.pdbx_seq_one_letter_code
_entity_poly.pdbx_strand_id
1 'polypeptide(L)'
;SGGILEAKKIAAIAEAHYAQIAPHLYCGPIEGAANIQIDTCSPNFLIQESIETFGGFHAEILKEPIRWEDGYIIPPTAPGLGVELDEKVAAEHPYTGEKLHLEMQDQPV
;
A
#
# COMPACT_ATOMS: atom_id res chain seq x y z
N SER A 1 -3.12 -8.85 -6.10
CA SER A 1 -3.68 -8.82 -7.47
C SER A 1 -2.69 -9.15 -8.61
N GLY A 2 -1.54 -9.81 -8.37
CA GLY A 2 -0.62 -10.21 -9.45
C GLY A 2 0.35 -9.13 -9.96
N GLY A 3 0.51 -8.02 -9.23
CA GLY A 3 1.42 -6.91 -9.57
C GLY A 3 0.71 -5.71 -10.21
N ILE A 4 1.47 -4.62 -10.45
CA ILE A 4 0.94 -3.32 -10.90
C ILE A 4 0.23 -3.43 -12.25
N LEU A 5 0.85 -4.10 -13.22
CA LEU A 5 0.26 -4.24 -14.56
C LEU A 5 -1.08 -5.00 -14.50
N GLU A 6 -1.16 -6.05 -13.70
CA GLU A 6 -2.37 -6.84 -13.58
C GLU A 6 -3.46 -6.09 -12.83
N ALA A 7 -3.09 -5.38 -11.75
CA ALA A 7 -4.01 -4.47 -11.05
C ALA A 7 -4.55 -3.38 -11.99
N LYS A 8 -3.72 -2.86 -12.90
CA LYS A 8 -4.17 -1.86 -13.89
C LYS A 8 -5.19 -2.44 -14.87
N LYS A 9 -5.04 -3.70 -15.29
CA LYS A 9 -6.06 -4.37 -16.11
C LYS A 9 -7.35 -4.58 -15.34
N ILE A 10 -7.28 -4.94 -14.07
CA ILE A 10 -8.47 -5.06 -13.20
C ILE A 10 -9.18 -3.70 -13.09
N ALA A 11 -8.44 -2.61 -12.92
CA ALA A 11 -9.01 -1.26 -12.92
C ALA A 11 -9.74 -0.95 -14.24
N ALA A 12 -9.14 -1.28 -15.38
CA ALA A 12 -9.77 -1.10 -16.69
C ALA A 12 -11.03 -1.98 -16.89
N ILE A 13 -11.05 -3.19 -16.35
CA ILE A 13 -12.26 -4.03 -16.31
C ILE A 13 -13.33 -3.33 -15.47
N ALA A 14 -12.98 -2.80 -14.30
CA ALA A 14 -13.92 -2.07 -13.44
C ALA A 14 -14.50 -0.83 -14.15
N GLU A 15 -13.69 -0.08 -14.91
CA GLU A 15 -14.16 1.06 -15.72
C GLU A 15 -15.30 0.67 -16.68
N ALA A 16 -15.18 -0.49 -17.35
CA ALA A 16 -16.21 -0.99 -18.27
C ALA A 16 -17.55 -1.32 -17.59
N HIS A 17 -17.53 -1.46 -16.26
CA HIS A 17 -18.70 -1.76 -15.43
C HIS A 17 -19.13 -0.58 -14.54
N TYR A 18 -18.61 0.62 -14.80
CA TYR A 18 -18.83 1.82 -13.96
C TYR A 18 -18.49 1.59 -12.49
N ALA A 19 -17.57 0.66 -12.23
CA ALA A 19 -17.07 0.37 -10.91
C ALA A 19 -15.78 1.15 -10.66
N GLN A 20 -15.59 1.53 -9.41
CA GLN A 20 -14.37 2.19 -8.94
C GLN A 20 -13.42 1.20 -8.31
N ILE A 21 -12.16 1.60 -8.18
CA ILE A 21 -11.15 0.88 -7.39
C ILE A 21 -10.89 1.61 -6.08
N ALA A 22 -10.69 0.82 -5.02
CA ALA A 22 -10.19 1.28 -3.73
C ALA A 22 -9.15 0.26 -3.25
N PRO A 23 -7.86 0.41 -3.59
CA PRO A 23 -6.88 -0.61 -3.27
C PRO A 23 -6.67 -0.77 -1.76
N HIS A 24 -6.71 -2.03 -1.33
CA HIS A 24 -6.51 -2.45 0.04
C HIS A 24 -5.03 -2.36 0.45
N LEU A 25 -4.78 -2.04 1.71
CA LEU A 25 -3.46 -1.97 2.34
C LEU A 25 -3.56 -2.43 3.80
N TYR A 26 -3.08 -3.65 4.04
CA TYR A 26 -2.83 -4.16 5.39
C TYR A 26 -1.46 -4.83 5.44
N CYS A 27 -0.43 -4.13 4.95
CA CYS A 27 0.95 -4.62 4.84
C CYS A 27 1.95 -3.48 5.11
N GLY A 28 3.19 -3.66 4.68
CA GLY A 28 4.24 -2.64 4.75
C GLY A 28 4.10 -1.52 3.70
N PRO A 29 4.90 -0.45 3.83
CA PRO A 29 4.77 0.77 3.01
C PRO A 29 5.18 0.59 1.54
N ILE A 30 5.89 -0.49 1.18
CA ILE A 30 6.21 -0.80 -0.22
C ILE A 30 4.95 -1.20 -1.01
N GLU A 31 4.03 -1.95 -0.40
CA GLU A 31 2.72 -2.21 -1.02
C GLU A 31 1.93 -0.89 -1.15
N GLY A 32 1.92 -0.08 -0.08
CA GLY A 32 1.27 1.24 -0.10
C GLY A 32 1.77 2.12 -1.26
N ALA A 33 3.09 2.18 -1.47
CA ALA A 33 3.67 2.89 -2.60
C ALA A 33 3.24 2.31 -3.96
N ALA A 34 3.17 0.99 -4.11
CA ALA A 34 2.67 0.36 -5.33
C ALA A 34 1.19 0.66 -5.60
N ASN A 35 0.36 0.69 -4.56
CA ASN A 35 -1.04 1.10 -4.66
C ASN A 35 -1.17 2.55 -5.11
N ILE A 36 -0.40 3.48 -4.49
CA ILE A 36 -0.39 4.91 -4.86
C ILE A 36 -0.05 5.10 -6.35
N GLN A 37 0.88 4.32 -6.91
CA GLN A 37 1.20 4.37 -8.35
C GLN A 37 0.00 3.97 -9.23
N ILE A 38 -0.78 2.98 -8.81
CA ILE A 38 -2.01 2.56 -9.51
C ILE A 38 -3.08 3.64 -9.38
N ASP A 39 -3.31 4.17 -8.18
CA ASP A 39 -4.31 5.22 -7.91
C ASP A 39 -4.07 6.46 -8.74
N THR A 40 -2.82 6.96 -8.70
CA THR A 40 -2.41 8.22 -9.35
C THR A 40 -2.66 8.20 -10.86
N CYS A 41 -2.65 7.01 -11.49
CA CYS A 41 -2.89 6.87 -12.91
C CYS A 41 -4.28 6.31 -13.28
N SER A 42 -5.19 6.07 -12.32
CA SER A 42 -6.49 5.41 -12.58
C SER A 42 -7.66 6.39 -12.54
N PRO A 43 -8.43 6.54 -13.63
CA PRO A 43 -9.52 7.51 -13.70
C PRO A 43 -10.74 7.14 -12.85
N ASN A 44 -10.88 5.87 -12.49
CA ASN A 44 -11.94 5.34 -11.63
C ASN A 44 -11.47 5.05 -10.19
N PHE A 45 -10.43 5.73 -9.72
CA PHE A 45 -10.01 5.69 -8.32
C PHE A 45 -11.10 6.30 -7.40
N LEU A 46 -11.35 5.66 -6.25
CA LEU A 46 -12.27 6.16 -5.22
C LEU A 46 -11.53 6.68 -3.99
N ILE A 47 -10.77 5.81 -3.32
CA ILE A 47 -10.04 6.10 -2.08
C ILE A 47 -8.93 5.06 -1.89
N GLN A 48 -7.84 5.45 -1.22
CA GLN A 48 -6.75 4.56 -0.86
C GLN A 48 -6.81 4.26 0.64
N GLU A 49 -6.78 2.98 1.00
CA GLU A 49 -6.59 2.60 2.40
C GLU A 49 -5.21 3.04 2.90
N SER A 50 -5.17 3.65 4.09
CA SER A 50 -3.94 4.04 4.76
C SER A 50 -3.91 3.44 6.18
N ILE A 51 -2.75 2.94 6.59
CA ILE A 51 -2.51 2.59 7.99
C ILE A 51 -2.16 3.89 8.69
N GLU A 52 -3.15 4.43 9.42
CA GLU A 52 -3.11 5.78 9.98
C GLU A 52 -2.72 6.81 8.90
N THR A 53 -1.65 7.58 9.13
CA THR A 53 -1.12 8.60 8.22
C THR A 53 0.25 8.22 7.65
N PHE A 54 0.53 6.92 7.48
CA PHE A 54 1.85 6.39 7.06
C PHE A 54 3.02 6.79 7.98
N GLY A 55 2.73 7.10 9.24
CA GLY A 55 3.73 7.39 10.27
C GLY A 55 4.30 6.13 10.94
N GLY A 56 4.96 6.32 12.09
CA GLY A 56 5.50 5.22 12.89
C GLY A 56 6.45 4.33 12.09
N PHE A 57 6.32 3.01 12.24
CA PHE A 57 7.22 2.06 11.58
C PHE A 57 7.14 2.10 10.04
N HIS A 58 6.00 2.49 9.46
CA HIS A 58 5.87 2.70 8.01
C HIS A 58 6.75 3.85 7.50
N ALA A 59 6.97 4.87 8.33
CA ALA A 59 7.91 5.95 8.03
C ALA A 59 9.35 5.53 8.30
N GLU A 60 9.62 4.85 9.43
CA GLU A 60 10.97 4.45 9.85
C GLU A 60 11.64 3.44 8.92
N ILE A 61 10.87 2.52 8.34
CA ILE A 61 11.42 1.48 7.44
C ILE A 61 11.67 1.99 6.01
N LEU A 62 11.33 3.25 5.71
CA LEU A 62 11.65 3.91 4.46
C LEU A 62 12.73 4.96 4.66
N LYS A 63 13.57 5.19 3.65
CA LYS A 63 14.53 6.30 3.70
C LYS A 63 13.85 7.67 3.69
N GLU A 64 12.72 7.77 2.98
CA GLU A 64 11.85 8.95 2.97
C GLU A 64 10.40 8.48 3.16
N PRO A 65 9.65 9.07 4.10
CA PRO A 65 8.29 8.63 4.39
C PRO A 65 7.30 9.03 3.29
N ILE A 66 6.23 8.25 3.14
CA ILE A 66 5.09 8.62 2.29
C ILE A 66 4.45 9.88 2.88
N ARG A 67 4.25 10.90 2.04
CA ARG A 67 3.69 12.19 2.45
C ARG A 67 2.17 12.11 2.57
N TRP A 68 1.66 12.46 3.74
CA TRP A 68 0.24 12.54 4.05
C TRP A 68 -0.11 13.96 4.54
N GLU A 69 -1.14 14.58 3.97
CA GLU A 69 -1.58 15.93 4.30
C GLU A 69 -3.11 16.05 4.24
N ASP A 70 -3.73 16.54 5.32
CA ASP A 70 -5.15 16.91 5.39
C ASP A 70 -6.15 15.86 4.86
N GLY A 71 -5.86 14.56 5.09
CA GLY A 71 -6.72 13.46 4.63
C GLY A 71 -6.24 12.79 3.35
N TYR A 72 -5.18 13.30 2.72
CA TYR A 72 -4.72 12.88 1.40
C TYR A 72 -3.29 12.38 1.43
N ILE A 73 -3.02 11.39 0.58
CA ILE A 73 -1.66 10.99 0.23
C ILE A 73 -1.19 11.90 -0.90
N ILE A 74 0.00 12.48 -0.78
CA ILE A 74 0.64 13.24 -1.86
C ILE A 74 1.54 12.28 -2.63
N PRO A 75 1.22 11.91 -3.88
CA PRO A 75 2.00 10.92 -4.62
C PRO A 75 3.47 11.34 -4.75
N PRO A 76 4.43 10.42 -4.53
CA PRO A 76 5.84 10.73 -4.66
C PRO A 76 6.20 11.02 -6.13
N THR A 77 7.13 11.95 -6.34
CA THR A 77 7.59 12.36 -7.68
C THR A 77 8.91 11.71 -8.10
N ALA A 78 9.55 10.96 -7.19
CA ALA A 78 10.78 10.24 -7.49
C ALA A 78 10.51 9.04 -8.43
N PRO A 79 11.51 8.59 -9.22
CA PRO A 79 11.34 7.47 -10.14
C PRO A 79 10.94 6.15 -9.46
N GLY A 80 10.36 5.24 -10.25
CA GLY A 80 9.98 3.90 -9.77
C GLY A 80 8.72 3.94 -8.90
N LEU A 81 8.77 3.28 -7.74
CA LEU A 81 7.66 3.34 -6.77
C LEU A 81 7.61 4.68 -6.01
N GLY A 82 8.67 5.48 -6.10
CA GLY A 82 8.79 6.75 -5.39
C GLY A 82 9.17 6.62 -3.91
N VAL A 83 9.54 5.42 -3.47
CA VAL A 83 10.06 5.14 -2.11
C VAL A 83 11.27 4.20 -2.19
N GLU A 84 12.10 4.22 -1.16
CA GLU A 84 13.23 3.29 -1.00
C GLU A 84 13.21 2.69 0.41
N LEU A 85 13.39 1.37 0.50
CA LEU A 85 13.49 0.65 1.76
C LEU A 85 14.78 1.02 2.48
N ASP A 86 14.71 1.29 3.79
CA ASP A 86 15.91 1.27 4.62
C ASP A 86 16.25 -0.17 5.00
N GLU A 87 17.15 -0.78 4.23
CA GLU A 87 17.57 -2.17 4.45
C GLU A 87 18.21 -2.41 5.82
N LYS A 88 18.79 -1.38 6.47
CA LYS A 88 19.37 -1.53 7.81
C LYS A 88 18.27 -1.67 8.84
N VAL A 89 17.27 -0.78 8.79
CA VAL A 89 16.09 -0.85 9.67
C VAL A 89 15.38 -2.20 9.44
N ALA A 90 15.19 -2.60 8.19
CA ALA A 90 14.57 -3.90 7.89
C ALA A 90 15.38 -5.09 8.47
N ALA A 91 16.71 -5.08 8.35
CA ALA A 91 17.57 -6.13 8.87
C ALA A 91 17.58 -6.21 10.42
N GLU A 92 17.35 -5.08 11.10
CA GLU A 92 17.25 -5.01 12.56
C GLU A 92 15.90 -5.53 13.11
N HIS A 93 14.90 -5.72 12.24
CA HIS A 93 13.54 -6.13 12.63
C HIS A 93 13.12 -7.49 12.02
N PRO A 94 13.86 -8.59 12.26
CA PRO A 94 13.44 -9.91 11.77
C PRO A 94 12.21 -10.41 12.52
N TYR A 95 11.28 -11.05 11.80
CA TYR A 95 10.15 -11.71 12.43
C TYR A 95 10.59 -13.03 13.08
N THR A 96 10.37 -13.16 14.39
CA THR A 96 10.66 -14.39 15.16
C THR A 96 9.42 -14.99 15.83
N GLY A 97 8.23 -14.49 15.50
CA GLY A 97 6.98 -15.00 16.03
C GLY A 97 6.53 -16.29 15.34
N GLU A 98 5.53 -16.93 15.92
CA GLU A 98 4.95 -18.18 15.39
C GLU A 98 3.65 -17.96 14.62
N LYS A 99 3.01 -16.80 14.80
CA LYS A 99 1.73 -16.46 14.18
C LYS A 99 1.87 -16.13 12.70
N LEU A 100 0.78 -16.27 11.96
CA LEU A 100 0.67 -15.69 10.63
C LEU A 100 0.41 -14.17 10.70
N HIS A 101 0.54 -13.49 9.56
CA HIS A 101 0.24 -12.06 9.44
C HIS A 101 -1.21 -11.74 9.85
N LEU A 102 -2.14 -12.61 9.46
CA LEU A 102 -3.53 -12.60 9.87
C LEU A 102 -3.98 -14.04 10.12
N GLU A 103 -4.79 -14.22 11.15
CA GLU A 103 -5.38 -15.51 11.54
C GLU A 103 -6.88 -15.30 11.75
N MET A 104 -7.68 -16.30 11.35
CA MET A 104 -9.10 -16.33 11.67
C MET A 104 -9.28 -16.96 13.06
N GLN A 105 -10.34 -16.58 13.78
CA GLN A 105 -10.70 -17.32 14.99
C GLN A 105 -11.06 -18.78 14.63
N ASP A 106 -10.70 -19.70 15.51
CA ASP A 106 -10.90 -21.14 15.35
C ASP A 106 -12.20 -21.65 15.99
N GLN A 107 -12.83 -20.82 16.83
CA GLN A 107 -14.09 -21.12 17.50
C GLN A 107 -15.27 -20.43 16.81
N PRO A 108 -16.52 -20.93 16.95
CA PRO A 108 -17.71 -20.17 16.58
C PRO A 108 -17.86 -18.89 17.42
N VAL A 109 -18.56 -17.90 16.86
CA VAL A 109 -18.96 -16.66 17.58
C VAL A 109 -20.09 -16.95 18.56
#